data_AF-A0A973G2Y4-F1
#
_entry.id   AF-A0A973G2Y4-F1
#
_cell.length_a   1.000
_cell.length_b   1.000
_cell.length_c   1.000
_cell.angle_alpha   90.00
_cell.angle_beta   90.00
_cell.angle_gamma   90.00
#
_symmetry.space_group_name_H-M   'P 1'
#
loop_
_entity.id
_entity.type
_entity.pdbx_description
1 polymer ?
#
loop_
_entity_poly.entity_id
_entity_poly.type
_entity_poly.pdbx_seq_one_letter_code
_entity_poly.pdbx_strand_id
1 'polypeptide(L)'
;MKKLKLGIPKGSLEAKTVDLFKMAGWRISYDERSYFPDIDDEEIFCSLVRAQEMSRYVEDGTLDLGLTGKDWIIENDSKVVEVQDLIYSKASARQARWVLVVREDSPIRSLEDMEGKRISTELVKFTERYFRERNITVHVEFSWG
;
A
#
# COMPACT_ATOMS: atom_id res chain seq x y z
N MET A 1 -1.20 -24.41 -19.08
CA MET A 1 -2.08 -23.91 -18.01
C MET A 1 -1.88 -22.40 -17.86
N LYS A 2 -2.90 -21.65 -17.45
CA LYS A 2 -2.75 -20.22 -17.12
C LYS A 2 -2.01 -20.14 -15.78
N LYS A 3 -0.84 -19.52 -15.74
CA LYS A 3 -0.11 -19.27 -14.48
C LYS A 3 -0.82 -18.20 -13.65
N LEU A 4 -0.80 -18.33 -12.32
CA LEU A 4 -1.22 -17.30 -11.39
C LEU A 4 -0.19 -16.16 -11.37
N LYS A 5 -0.61 -14.93 -11.66
CA LYS A 5 0.27 -13.76 -11.62
C LYS A 5 0.28 -13.13 -10.22
N LEU A 6 1.37 -13.33 -9.50
CA LEU A 6 1.59 -12.84 -8.14
C LEU A 6 2.46 -11.57 -8.13
N GLY A 7 1.95 -10.51 -7.50
CA GLY A 7 2.69 -9.30 -7.22
C GLY A 7 3.40 -9.32 -5.86
N ILE A 8 4.71 -9.06 -5.87
CA ILE A 8 5.55 -8.94 -4.68
C ILE A 8 5.93 -7.45 -4.51
N PRO A 9 5.77 -6.85 -3.31
CA PRO A 9 6.06 -5.45 -3.10
C PRO A 9 7.56 -5.18 -3.21
N LYS A 10 7.98 -4.32 -4.14
CA LYS A 10 9.36 -3.87 -4.29
C LYS A 10 9.73 -2.89 -3.17
N GLY A 11 10.97 -2.95 -2.69
CA GLY A 11 11.51 -2.02 -1.68
C GLY A 11 11.53 -2.57 -0.26
N SER A 12 11.09 -1.79 0.74
CA SER A 12 11.33 -2.10 2.16
C SER A 12 10.67 -3.40 2.67
N LEU A 13 9.64 -3.89 1.98
CA LEU A 13 8.94 -5.14 2.32
C LEU A 13 9.39 -6.34 1.49
N GLU A 14 10.24 -6.13 0.49
CA GLU A 14 10.59 -7.13 -0.51
C GLU A 14 11.24 -8.37 0.12
N ALA A 15 12.37 -8.18 0.81
CA ALA A 15 13.10 -9.27 1.46
C ALA A 15 12.23 -10.02 2.48
N LYS A 16 11.44 -9.28 3.27
CA LYS A 16 10.54 -9.90 4.27
C LYS A 16 9.40 -10.69 3.62
N THR A 17 8.91 -10.23 2.47
CA THR A 17 7.92 -10.97 1.69
C THR A 17 8.54 -12.27 1.19
N VAL A 18 9.74 -12.21 0.62
CA VAL A 18 10.46 -13.40 0.14
C VAL A 18 10.72 -14.39 1.27
N ASP A 19 11.13 -13.91 2.46
CA ASP A 19 11.28 -14.75 3.65
C ASP A 19 9.96 -15.40 4.09
N LEU A 20 8.83 -14.68 4.00
CA LEU A 20 7.51 -15.23 4.30
C LEU A 20 7.14 -16.36 3.33
N PHE A 21 7.39 -16.19 2.02
CA PHE A 21 7.17 -17.25 1.04
C PHE A 21 8.08 -18.45 1.28
N LYS A 22 9.34 -18.22 1.68
CA LYS A 22 10.28 -19.28 2.07
C LYS A 22 9.79 -20.08 3.27
N MET A 23 9.22 -19.42 4.28
CA MET A 23 8.60 -20.09 5.42
C MET A 23 7.37 -20.92 5.02
N ALA A 24 6.65 -20.50 3.97
CA ALA A 24 5.52 -21.22 3.41
C ALA A 24 5.93 -22.37 2.45
N GLY A 25 7.21 -22.52 2.15
CA GLY A 25 7.75 -23.61 1.33
C GLY A 25 8.14 -23.24 -0.11
N TRP A 26 7.97 -21.99 -0.52
CA TRP A 26 8.35 -21.50 -1.86
C TRP A 26 9.69 -20.76 -1.82
N ARG A 27 10.58 -21.06 -2.78
CA ARG A 27 11.83 -20.34 -2.96
C ARG A 27 11.68 -19.35 -4.10
N ILE A 28 11.81 -18.07 -3.76
CA ILE A 28 11.82 -16.97 -4.71
C ILE A 28 13.25 -16.46 -4.83
N SER A 29 13.77 -16.37 -6.06
CA SER A 29 15.09 -15.83 -6.36
C SER A 29 15.01 -14.72 -7.39
N TYR A 30 15.84 -13.69 -7.25
CA TYR A 30 15.85 -12.57 -8.18
C TYR A 30 17.21 -11.88 -8.21
N ASP A 31 17.54 -11.32 -9.36
CA ASP A 31 18.58 -10.31 -9.51
C ASP A 31 18.04 -8.95 -9.02
N GLU A 32 18.86 -8.13 -8.36
CA GLU A 32 18.47 -6.82 -7.82
C GLU A 32 17.80 -5.90 -8.87
N ARG A 33 18.19 -6.03 -10.14
CA ARG A 33 17.67 -5.23 -11.25
C ARG A 33 16.47 -5.87 -11.95
N SER A 34 16.16 -7.13 -11.66
CA SER A 34 15.01 -7.80 -12.26
C SER A 34 13.70 -7.27 -11.67
N TYR A 35 12.66 -7.24 -12.50
CA TYR A 35 11.27 -7.04 -12.07
C TYR A 35 10.48 -8.35 -12.06
N PHE A 36 11.10 -9.45 -12.47
CA PHE A 36 10.46 -10.76 -12.61
C PHE A 36 11.30 -11.79 -11.85
N PRO A 37 11.02 -12.00 -10.55
CA PRO A 37 11.62 -13.07 -9.78
C PRO A 37 11.23 -14.44 -10.30
N ASP A 38 12.15 -15.40 -10.19
CA ASP A 38 11.86 -16.82 -10.36
C ASP A 38 11.28 -17.40 -9.07
N ILE A 39 10.40 -18.38 -9.20
CA ILE A 39 9.81 -19.16 -8.11
C ILE A 39 9.88 -20.65 -8.47
N ASP A 40 10.11 -21.52 -7.49
CA ASP A 40 10.18 -22.97 -7.70
C ASP A 40 8.81 -23.68 -7.83
N ASP A 41 7.84 -22.95 -8.38
CA ASP A 41 6.48 -23.41 -8.67
C ASP A 41 6.08 -23.02 -10.10
N GLU A 42 5.86 -24.00 -10.97
CA GLU A 42 5.58 -23.75 -12.38
C GLU A 42 4.21 -23.10 -12.63
N GLU A 43 3.30 -23.16 -11.66
CA GLU A 43 1.95 -22.60 -11.74
C GLU A 43 1.92 -21.11 -11.37
N ILE A 44 3.01 -20.55 -10.83
CA ILE A 44 3.08 -19.16 -10.35
C ILE A 44 4.04 -18.35 -11.22
N PHE A 45 3.69 -17.08 -11.44
CA PHE A 45 4.54 -16.08 -12.08
C PHE A 45 4.65 -14.86 -11.18
N CYS A 46 5.86 -14.47 -10.81
CA CYS A 46 6.11 -13.36 -9.88
C CYS A 46 6.47 -12.07 -10.62
N SER A 47 5.95 -10.94 -10.12
CA SER A 47 6.35 -9.59 -10.55
C SER A 47 6.64 -8.70 -9.35
N LEU A 48 7.76 -7.99 -9.38
CA LEU A 48 8.07 -6.95 -8.40
C LEU A 48 7.33 -5.67 -8.77
N VAL A 49 6.47 -5.20 -7.88
CA VAL A 49 5.59 -4.05 -8.10
C VAL A 49 5.69 -3.09 -6.93
N ARG A 50 5.67 -1.78 -7.19
CA ARG A 50 5.61 -0.80 -6.09
C ARG A 50 4.30 -0.98 -5.32
N ALA A 51 4.36 -0.99 -3.99
CA ALA A 51 3.17 -1.21 -3.15
C ALA A 51 1.99 -0.27 -3.50
N GLN A 52 2.32 0.98 -3.84
CA GLN A 52 1.40 2.03 -4.31
C GLN A 52 0.54 1.65 -5.53
N GLU A 53 1.04 0.74 -6.37
CA GLU A 53 0.41 0.37 -7.64
C GLU A 53 -0.27 -0.98 -7.57
N MET A 54 0.12 -1.82 -6.61
CA MET A 54 -0.30 -3.21 -6.49
C MET A 54 -1.82 -3.40 -6.51
N SER A 55 -2.57 -2.60 -5.73
CA SER A 55 -4.03 -2.76 -5.64
C SER A 55 -4.72 -2.47 -6.98
N ARG A 56 -4.22 -1.51 -7.76
CA ARG A 56 -4.74 -1.18 -9.09
C ARG A 56 -4.47 -2.30 -10.09
N TYR A 57 -3.28 -2.89 -10.06
CA TYR A 57 -2.95 -4.01 -10.94
C TYR A 57 -3.70 -5.30 -10.62
N VAL A 58 -4.11 -5.50 -9.37
CA VAL A 58 -5.01 -6.61 -9.03
C VAL A 58 -6.44 -6.30 -9.50
N GLU A 59 -6.91 -5.06 -9.30
CA GLU A 59 -8.23 -4.60 -9.70
C GLU A 59 -8.46 -4.67 -11.23
N ASP A 60 -7.46 -4.28 -12.03
CA ASP A 60 -7.55 -4.28 -13.50
C ASP A 60 -7.25 -5.64 -14.16
N GLY A 61 -6.88 -6.65 -13.36
CA GLY A 61 -6.56 -8.01 -13.83
C GLY A 61 -5.17 -8.18 -14.44
N THR A 62 -4.30 -7.17 -14.35
CA THR A 62 -2.88 -7.28 -14.72
C THR A 62 -2.20 -8.35 -13.86
N LEU A 63 -2.48 -8.36 -12.55
CA LEU A 63 -2.12 -9.38 -11.58
C LEU A 63 -3.36 -10.11 -11.08
N ASP A 64 -3.23 -11.40 -10.76
CA ASP A 64 -4.32 -12.18 -10.17
C ASP A 64 -4.30 -12.07 -8.62
N LEU A 65 -3.13 -11.86 -8.02
CA LEU A 65 -2.92 -11.70 -6.57
C LEU A 65 -1.75 -10.75 -6.30
N GLY A 66 -1.75 -10.03 -5.18
CA GLY A 66 -0.61 -9.21 -4.78
C GLY A 66 -0.57 -8.91 -3.29
N LEU A 67 0.63 -8.68 -2.76
CA LEU A 67 0.81 -8.23 -1.37
C LEU A 67 1.03 -6.71 -1.37
N THR A 68 0.17 -5.99 -0.67
CA THR A 68 0.31 -4.54 -0.48
C THR A 68 -0.19 -4.12 0.89
N GLY A 69 0.14 -2.88 1.26
CA GLY A 69 -0.42 -2.28 2.45
C GLY A 69 -1.88 -1.87 2.24
N LYS A 70 -2.67 -1.99 3.32
CA LYS A 70 -4.08 -1.58 3.35
C LYS A 70 -4.27 -0.09 3.05
N ASP A 71 -3.26 0.72 3.37
CA ASP A 71 -3.15 2.13 3.00
C ASP A 71 -3.33 2.35 1.50
N TRP A 72 -2.67 1.55 0.65
CA TRP A 72 -2.75 1.70 -0.80
C TRP A 72 -4.06 1.20 -1.40
N ILE A 73 -4.71 0.22 -0.78
CA ILE A 73 -6.07 -0.19 -1.17
C ILE A 73 -7.03 0.97 -0.91
N ILE A 74 -6.94 1.59 0.26
CA ILE A 74 -7.79 2.70 0.66
C ILE A 74 -7.48 3.94 -0.20
N GLU A 75 -6.22 4.33 -0.37
CA GLU A 75 -5.84 5.50 -1.18
C GLU A 75 -6.35 5.38 -2.61
N ASN A 76 -6.13 4.23 -3.25
CA ASN A 76 -6.54 4.00 -4.62
C ASN A 76 -8.07 3.81 -4.79
N ASP A 77 -8.80 3.56 -3.69
CA ASP A 77 -10.22 3.16 -3.70
C ASP A 77 -10.48 1.88 -4.51
N SER A 78 -9.49 0.98 -4.54
CA SER A 78 -9.51 -0.22 -5.39
C SER A 78 -10.54 -1.25 -4.93
N LYS A 79 -11.27 -1.82 -5.88
CA LYS A 79 -12.25 -2.89 -5.69
C LYS A 79 -11.58 -4.26 -5.78
N VAL A 80 -10.93 -4.65 -4.68
CA VAL A 80 -10.24 -5.93 -4.52
C VAL A 80 -10.79 -6.71 -3.32
N VAL A 81 -10.58 -8.02 -3.31
CA VAL A 81 -10.89 -8.86 -2.15
C VAL A 81 -9.67 -8.90 -1.23
N GLU A 82 -9.80 -8.39 -0.01
CA GLU A 82 -8.80 -8.57 1.05
C GLU A 82 -8.86 -10.02 1.56
N VAL A 83 -7.83 -10.81 1.27
CA VAL A 83 -7.80 -12.25 1.61
C VAL A 83 -7.35 -12.49 3.04
N GLN A 84 -6.25 -11.84 3.46
CA GLN A 84 -5.67 -12.04 4.79
C GLN A 84 -4.78 -10.87 5.20
N ASP A 85 -4.83 -10.52 6.48
CA ASP A 85 -3.87 -9.61 7.11
C ASP A 85 -2.56 -10.35 7.44
N LEU A 86 -1.45 -9.87 6.88
CA LEU A 86 -0.13 -10.47 7.08
C LEU A 86 0.74 -9.56 7.96
N ILE A 87 1.08 -10.03 9.16
CA ILE A 87 1.87 -9.28 10.15
C ILE A 87 3.35 -9.68 10.04
N TYR A 88 4.07 -9.06 9.10
CA TYR A 88 5.50 -9.37 8.86
C TYR A 88 6.37 -8.12 8.62
N SER A 89 5.77 -6.94 8.49
CA SER A 89 6.43 -5.77 7.91
C SER A 89 7.18 -4.85 8.89
N LYS A 90 6.88 -4.82 10.21
CA LYS A 90 7.37 -3.76 11.13
C LYS A 90 7.96 -4.28 12.45
N ALA A 91 8.75 -3.41 13.09
CA ALA A 91 9.32 -3.57 14.44
C ALA A 91 8.28 -3.77 15.56
N SER A 92 7.00 -3.55 15.25
CA SER A 92 5.87 -3.74 16.15
C SER A 92 4.75 -4.45 15.39
N ALA A 93 4.05 -5.35 16.08
CA ALA A 93 2.84 -6.01 15.58
C ALA A 93 1.60 -5.08 15.59
N ARG A 94 1.72 -3.85 16.10
CA ARG A 94 0.60 -2.89 16.12
C ARG A 94 0.38 -2.28 14.74
N GLN A 95 -0.88 -2.21 14.34
CA GLN A 95 -1.31 -1.53 13.13
C GLN A 95 -0.90 -0.04 13.17
N ALA A 96 -0.35 0.44 12.05
CA ALA A 96 -0.07 1.87 11.91
C ALA A 96 -1.37 2.66 11.87
N ARG A 97 -1.33 3.89 12.40
CA ARG A 97 -2.46 4.82 12.39
C ARG A 97 -2.08 6.05 11.60
N TRP A 98 -2.97 6.51 10.74
CA TRP A 98 -2.87 7.84 10.16
C TRP A 98 -3.30 8.88 11.18
N VAL A 99 -2.52 9.93 11.26
CA VAL A 99 -2.77 11.07 12.15
C VAL A 99 -2.59 12.34 11.35
N LEU A 100 -3.49 13.30 11.57
CA LEU A 100 -3.29 14.67 11.11
C LEU A 100 -2.36 15.36 12.11
N VAL A 101 -1.27 15.94 11.63
CA VAL A 101 -0.29 16.62 12.46
C VAL A 101 -0.26 18.10 12.08
N VAL A 102 -0.26 18.95 13.10
CA VAL A 102 -0.04 20.39 12.98
C VAL A 102 1.18 20.78 13.79
N ARG A 103 1.72 21.98 13.56
CA ARG A 103 2.76 22.53 14.43
C ARG A 103 2.28 22.65 15.86
N GLU A 104 3.19 22.55 16.81
CA GLU A 104 2.88 22.66 18.25
C GLU A 104 2.24 24.01 18.61
N ASP A 105 2.64 25.09 17.94
CA ASP A 105 2.10 26.44 18.13
C ASP A 105 0.86 26.75 17.27
N SER A 106 0.31 25.73 16.58
CA SER A 106 -0.86 25.90 15.73
C SER A 106 -2.12 26.16 16.57
N PRO A 107 -2.99 27.11 16.15
CA PRO A 107 -4.29 27.31 16.80
C PRO A 107 -5.30 26.20 16.49
N ILE A 108 -5.00 25.31 15.53
CA ILE A 108 -5.87 24.19 15.11
C ILE A 108 -6.00 23.18 16.25
N ARG A 109 -7.23 22.90 16.68
CA ARG A 109 -7.54 21.95 17.77
C ARG A 109 -8.52 20.87 17.36
N SER A 110 -9.19 21.06 16.23
CA SER A 110 -10.25 20.20 15.72
C SER A 110 -10.14 20.03 14.20
N LEU A 111 -10.92 19.12 13.61
CA LEU A 111 -10.92 18.93 12.17
C LEU A 111 -11.59 20.11 11.46
N GLU A 112 -12.58 20.73 12.11
CA GLU A 112 -13.35 21.87 11.61
C GLU A 112 -12.46 23.10 11.40
N ASP A 113 -11.40 23.24 12.20
CA ASP A 113 -10.40 24.31 12.04
C ASP A 113 -9.59 24.19 10.73
N MET A 114 -9.71 23.05 10.03
CA MET A 114 -9.09 22.82 8.72
C MET A 114 -9.86 23.45 7.57
N GLU A 115 -11.03 24.07 7.79
CA GLU A 115 -11.80 24.72 6.74
C GLU A 115 -10.95 25.74 5.95
N GLY A 116 -10.88 25.56 4.63
CA GLY A 116 -10.06 26.34 3.70
C GLY A 116 -8.54 26.19 3.87
N LYS A 117 -8.06 25.27 4.71
CA LYS A 117 -6.63 25.04 4.95
C LYS A 117 -6.03 24.08 3.94
N ARG A 118 -4.70 24.00 3.97
CA ARG A 118 -3.89 23.12 3.12
C ARG A 118 -3.38 21.91 3.90
N ILE A 119 -3.41 20.74 3.27
CA ILE A 119 -2.86 19.48 3.80
C ILE A 119 -1.90 18.89 2.77
N SER A 120 -0.66 18.64 3.17
CA SER A 120 0.35 17.98 2.34
C SER A 120 0.49 16.51 2.76
N THR A 121 0.30 15.56 1.84
CA THR A 121 0.30 14.11 2.14
C THR A 121 0.50 13.26 0.90
N GLU A 122 1.02 12.03 1.04
CA GLU A 122 1.00 11.04 -0.06
C GLU A 122 -0.41 10.48 -0.32
N LEU A 123 -1.29 10.54 0.68
CA LEU A 123 -2.62 9.92 0.70
C LEU A 123 -3.70 10.91 0.23
N VAL A 124 -3.52 11.44 -0.97
CA VAL A 124 -4.31 12.57 -1.48
C VAL A 124 -5.78 12.21 -1.58
N LYS A 125 -6.11 11.12 -2.29
CA LYS A 125 -7.49 10.75 -2.57
C LYS A 125 -8.23 10.33 -1.31
N PHE A 126 -7.57 9.59 -0.42
CA PHE A 126 -8.15 9.25 0.88
C PHE A 126 -8.46 10.53 1.68
N THR A 127 -7.51 11.46 1.76
CA THR A 127 -7.65 12.68 2.55
C THR A 127 -8.77 13.56 2.01
N GLU A 128 -8.85 13.75 0.69
CA GLU A 128 -9.95 14.48 0.05
C GLU A 128 -11.31 13.87 0.39
N ARG A 129 -11.45 12.54 0.29
CA ARG A 129 -12.71 11.85 0.64
C ARG A 129 -13.03 11.99 2.13
N TYR A 130 -12.04 11.82 3.00
CA TYR A 130 -12.18 11.90 4.45
C TYR A 130 -12.76 13.24 4.93
N PHE A 131 -12.26 14.35 4.38
CA PHE A 131 -12.76 15.69 4.70
C PHE A 131 -14.10 16.00 4.00
N ARG A 132 -14.28 15.55 2.75
CA ARG A 132 -15.54 15.72 2.00
C ARG A 132 -16.73 15.06 2.69
N GLU A 133 -16.56 13.84 3.23
CA GLU A 133 -17.61 13.14 4.00
C GLU A 133 -18.05 13.91 5.26
N ARG A 134 -17.21 14.83 5.74
CA ARG A 134 -17.47 15.68 6.91
C ARG A 134 -17.93 17.09 6.54
N ASN A 135 -18.11 17.37 5.25
CA ASN A 135 -18.43 18.71 4.72
C ASN A 135 -17.40 19.78 5.12
N ILE A 136 -16.12 19.42 5.16
CA ILE A 136 -15.02 20.36 5.44
C ILE A 136 -14.22 20.55 4.15
N THR A 137 -14.10 21.79 3.68
CA THR A 137 -13.35 22.12 2.46
C THR A 137 -11.87 22.24 2.80
N VAL A 138 -11.02 21.46 2.14
CA VAL A 138 -9.56 21.52 2.29
C VAL A 138 -8.86 21.52 0.93
N HIS A 139 -7.67 22.10 0.87
CA HIS A 139 -6.77 21.99 -0.28
C HIS A 139 -5.75 20.89 0.00
N VAL A 140 -5.90 19.73 -0.64
CA VAL A 140 -4.95 18.62 -0.50
C VAL A 140 -3.90 18.69 -1.60
N GLU A 141 -2.62 18.61 -1.23
CA GLU A 141 -1.51 18.53 -2.18
C GLU A 141 -0.66 17.29 -1.89
N PHE A 142 -0.11 16.73 -2.97
CA PHE A 142 0.79 15.59 -2.86
C PHE A 142 2.16 16.00 -2.29
N SER A 143 2.69 15.24 -1.34
CA SER A 143 4.06 15.37 -0.81
C SER A 143 4.62 14.00 -0.44
N TRP A 144 5.90 13.77 -0.67
CA TRP A 144 6.62 12.51 -0.34
C TRP A 144 7.05 12.39 1.14
N GLY A 145 6.71 13.40 1.96
CA GLY A 145 7.27 13.58 3.29
C GLY A 145 8.55 14.41 3.29
#